data_AF-A0AA40DPZ3-F1
#
_entry.id   AF-A0AA40DPZ3-F1
#
_cell.length_a   1.000
_cell.length_b   1.000
_cell.length_c   1.000
_cell.angle_alpha   90.00
_cell.angle_beta   90.00
_cell.angle_gamma   90.00
#
_symmetry.space_group_name_H-M   'P 1'
#
loop_
_entity.id
_entity.type
_entity.pdbx_description
1 polymer ?
#
loop_
_entity_poly.entity_id
_entity_poly.type
_entity_poly.pdbx_seq_one_letter_code
_entity_poly.pdbx_strand_id
1 'polypeptide(L)'
;MTTQCTCPPPIVILYPDYPPSENMMLYLRAIDGGGIDYDTALTACSIILPDADVPDRPYTVVLRFQDWEFPHQSLPLPWKDLRLTVAGVGESCRMTDSLWALEKAHLVPLAAEEWWNREGLSRYLSLDLYSQKTINASKNSIRFRQDMHTVFDKKAFAMVPK
;
A
#
# COMPACT_ATOMS: atom_id res chain seq x y z
N MET A 1 23.52 34.06 15.60
CA MET A 1 23.84 32.76 16.25
C MET A 1 23.42 31.67 15.27
N THR A 2 24.37 31.08 14.57
CA THR A 2 24.13 29.97 13.62
C THR A 2 23.99 28.68 14.41
N THR A 3 22.79 28.11 14.47
CA THR A 3 22.58 26.74 14.95
C THR A 3 23.32 25.81 14.00
N GLN A 4 24.42 25.21 14.48
CA GLN A 4 25.07 24.12 13.76
C GLN A 4 24.07 22.96 13.67
N CYS A 5 23.72 22.54 12.45
CA CYS A 5 23.00 21.29 12.23
C CYS A 5 23.92 20.13 12.67
N THR A 6 23.77 19.67 13.90
CA THR A 6 24.40 18.44 14.36
C THR A 6 23.73 17.26 13.67
N CYS A 7 24.51 16.39 13.03
CA CYS A 7 23.98 15.16 12.45
C CYS A 7 23.36 14.33 13.59
N PRO A 8 22.08 13.90 13.48
CA PRO A 8 21.45 13.14 14.55
C PRO A 8 22.22 11.84 14.81
N PRO A 9 22.36 11.41 16.07
CA PRO A 9 23.06 10.19 16.41
C PRO A 9 22.39 8.98 15.74
N PRO A 10 23.13 7.92 15.43
CA PRO A 10 22.55 6.72 14.86
C PRO A 10 21.79 5.92 15.93
N ILE A 11 20.77 5.20 15.48
CA ILE A 11 20.02 4.21 16.24
C ILE A 11 20.41 2.85 15.68
N VAL A 12 20.88 1.98 16.57
CA VAL A 12 21.24 0.60 16.24
C VAL A 12 20.17 -0.31 16.81
N ILE A 13 19.50 -1.07 15.94
CA ILE A 13 18.56 -2.11 16.36
C ILE A 13 19.32 -3.43 16.36
N LEU A 14 19.25 -4.14 17.49
CA LEU A 14 19.95 -5.40 17.69
C LEU A 14 18.98 -6.58 17.62
N TYR A 15 19.44 -7.72 17.11
CA TYR A 15 18.71 -8.96 17.14
C TYR A 15 19.03 -9.76 18.42
N PRO A 16 18.03 -10.14 19.24
CA PRO A 16 18.28 -10.75 20.54
C PRO A 16 19.03 -12.08 20.49
N ASP A 17 18.82 -12.88 19.45
CA ASP A 17 19.28 -14.27 19.39
C ASP A 17 20.67 -14.45 18.76
N TYR A 18 21.32 -13.35 18.33
CA TYR A 18 22.67 -13.37 17.76
C TYR A 18 23.71 -12.94 18.81
N PRO A 19 24.96 -13.43 18.70
CA PRO A 19 26.03 -13.01 19.59
C PRO A 19 26.33 -11.51 19.44
N PRO A 20 26.84 -10.81 20.48
CA PRO A 20 27.09 -9.36 20.44
C PRO A 20 28.01 -8.87 19.31
N SER A 21 28.82 -9.75 18.72
CA SER A 21 29.66 -9.44 17.56
C SER A 21 28.89 -9.37 16.24
N GLU A 22 27.68 -9.94 16.18
CA GLU A 22 26.91 -10.14 14.94
C GLU A 22 25.42 -9.77 15.11
N ASN A 23 25.02 -9.26 16.27
CA ASN A 23 23.62 -8.95 16.56
C ASN A 23 23.14 -7.62 15.99
N MET A 24 23.96 -6.90 15.22
CA MET A 24 23.52 -5.65 14.58
C MET A 24 22.59 -5.96 13.41
N MET A 25 21.33 -5.52 13.51
CA MET A 25 20.33 -5.73 12.46
C MET A 25 20.16 -4.51 11.56
N LEU A 26 19.87 -3.35 12.16
CA LEU A 26 19.61 -2.11 11.45
C LEU A 26 20.43 -0.97 12.02
N TYR A 27 20.92 -0.12 11.11
CA TYR A 27 21.57 1.12 11.43
C TYR A 27 20.77 2.26 10.79
N LEU A 28 20.08 3.03 11.62
CA LEU A 28 19.16 4.10 11.20
C LEU A 28 19.58 5.44 11.78
N ARG A 29 19.13 6.54 11.19
CA ARG A 29 19.31 7.88 11.77
C ARG A 29 18.17 8.20 12.74
N ALA A 30 18.50 8.85 13.84
CA ALA A 30 17.53 9.39 14.79
C ALA A 30 16.82 10.63 14.22
N ILE A 31 15.81 10.43 13.38
CA ILE A 31 15.12 11.52 12.67
C ILE A 31 13.95 12.13 13.45
N ASP A 32 13.51 11.50 14.55
CA ASP A 32 12.37 11.95 15.36
C ASP A 32 12.82 12.34 16.78
N GLY A 33 13.27 13.58 16.96
CA GLY A 33 13.61 14.11 18.29
C GLY A 33 14.76 13.38 19.02
N GLY A 34 15.64 12.70 18.27
CA GLY A 34 16.69 11.84 18.86
C GLY A 34 16.31 10.34 18.90
N GLY A 35 15.11 9.99 18.45
CA GLY A 35 14.61 8.64 18.23
C GLY A 35 14.24 8.36 16.76
N ILE A 36 13.57 7.24 16.55
CA ILE A 36 12.88 6.90 15.31
C ILE A 36 11.43 6.59 15.68
N ASP A 37 10.51 6.92 14.77
CA ASP A 37 9.12 6.54 14.90
C ASP A 37 8.95 5.01 15.05
N TYR A 38 8.04 4.61 15.93
CA TYR A 38 7.83 3.21 16.30
C TYR A 38 7.40 2.37 15.11
N ASP A 39 6.43 2.84 14.32
CA ASP A 39 5.91 2.11 13.16
C ASP A 39 6.97 1.99 12.06
N THR A 40 7.83 3.00 11.93
CA THR A 40 8.99 2.96 11.03
C THR A 40 10.00 1.89 11.45
N ALA A 41 10.38 1.85 12.74
CA ALA A 41 11.28 0.82 13.26
C ALA A 41 10.67 -0.58 13.12
N LEU A 42 9.39 -0.72 13.45
CA LEU A 42 8.65 -1.97 13.39
C LEU A 42 8.50 -2.50 11.95
N THR A 43 8.27 -1.60 10.99
CA THR A 43 8.24 -1.93 9.56
C THR A 43 9.61 -2.40 9.08
N ALA A 44 10.67 -1.66 9.41
CA ALA A 44 12.04 -2.01 9.01
C ALA A 44 12.48 -3.38 9.59
N CYS A 45 12.15 -3.66 10.85
CA CYS A 45 12.44 -4.95 11.46
C CYS A 45 11.68 -6.10 10.78
N SER A 46 10.40 -5.91 10.42
CA SER A 46 9.62 -6.96 9.75
C SER A 46 10.03 -7.26 8.32
N ILE A 47 10.65 -6.29 7.64
CA ILE A 47 11.26 -6.52 6.34
C ILE A 47 12.42 -7.54 6.46
N ILE A 48 13.19 -7.46 7.54
CA ILE A 48 14.37 -8.31 7.78
C ILE A 48 13.99 -9.64 8.45
N LEU A 49 12.97 -9.61 9.31
CA LEU A 49 12.46 -10.77 10.05
C LEU A 49 10.99 -11.03 9.67
N PRO A 50 10.73 -11.62 8.49
CA PRO A 50 9.36 -11.89 8.06
C PRO A 50 8.62 -12.88 8.99
N ASP A 51 9.35 -13.72 9.74
CA ASP A 51 8.80 -14.67 10.71
C ASP A 51 8.67 -14.10 12.13
N ALA A 52 9.00 -12.82 12.35
CA ALA A 52 8.70 -12.17 13.62
C ALA A 52 7.18 -12.02 13.73
N ASP A 53 6.55 -12.99 14.38
CA ASP A 53 5.13 -12.99 14.74
C ASP A 53 4.89 -11.79 15.65
N VAL A 54 4.59 -10.65 15.04
CA VAL A 54 4.28 -9.43 15.77
C VAL A 54 2.79 -9.47 16.04
N PRO A 55 2.39 -9.76 17.30
CA PRO A 55 0.98 -9.77 17.64
C PRO A 55 0.41 -8.39 17.34
N ASP A 56 -0.80 -8.38 16.77
CA ASP A 56 -1.61 -7.19 16.49
C ASP A 56 -1.39 -6.48 15.14
N ARG A 57 -0.56 -7.02 14.22
CA ARG A 57 -0.59 -6.55 12.82
C ARG A 57 -1.63 -7.31 11.99
N PRO A 58 -2.65 -6.64 11.43
CA PRO A 58 -3.68 -7.32 10.64
C PRO A 58 -3.14 -7.85 9.30
N TYR A 59 -1.99 -7.34 8.83
CA TYR A 59 -1.38 -7.71 7.54
C TYR A 59 0.13 -7.91 7.68
N THR A 60 0.63 -8.94 6.99
CA THR A 60 2.06 -9.20 6.88
C THR A 60 2.76 -8.14 6.02
N VAL A 61 4.01 -7.80 6.37
CA VAL A 61 4.86 -6.94 5.55
C VAL A 61 5.58 -7.83 4.54
N VAL A 62 5.26 -7.68 3.26
CA VAL A 62 5.94 -8.43 2.19
C VAL A 62 6.90 -7.56 1.38
N LEU A 63 7.96 -8.17 0.88
CA LEU A 63 8.97 -7.49 0.06
C LEU A 63 8.49 -7.20 -1.36
N ARG A 64 7.65 -8.09 -1.90
CA ARG A 64 7.11 -7.98 -3.26
C ARG A 64 5.60 -8.00 -3.18
N PHE A 65 4.97 -7.17 -4.00
CA PHE A 65 3.51 -7.16 -4.12
C PHE A 65 2.96 -8.54 -4.49
N GLN A 66 3.69 -9.31 -5.31
CA GLN A 66 3.30 -10.66 -5.72
C GLN A 66 3.25 -11.66 -4.56
N ASP A 67 3.92 -11.40 -3.43
CA ASP A 67 3.92 -12.29 -2.28
C ASP A 67 2.81 -11.94 -1.29
N TRP A 68 2.11 -10.83 -1.50
CA TRP A 68 0.99 -10.43 -0.64
C TRP A 68 -0.24 -11.30 -0.91
N GLU A 69 -0.90 -11.74 0.15
CA GLU A 69 -2.17 -12.48 0.06
C GLU A 69 -3.36 -11.55 0.33
N PHE A 70 -4.40 -11.63 -0.51
CA PHE A 70 -5.56 -10.76 -0.34
C PHE A 70 -6.43 -11.23 0.84
N PRO A 71 -6.69 -10.38 1.85
CA PRO A 71 -7.41 -10.75 3.07
C PRO A 71 -8.94 -10.82 2.86
N HIS A 72 -9.41 -11.81 2.11
CA HIS A 72 -10.79 -11.91 1.61
C HIS A 72 -11.88 -11.71 2.68
N GLN A 73 -11.66 -12.20 3.91
CA GLN A 73 -12.63 -12.18 5.02
C GLN A 73 -12.17 -11.33 6.22
N SER A 74 -10.93 -10.85 6.17
CA SER A 74 -10.25 -10.14 7.27
C SER A 74 -9.94 -8.69 6.90
N LEU A 75 -10.77 -8.06 6.05
CA LEU A 75 -10.68 -6.63 5.79
C LEU A 75 -10.96 -5.81 7.08
N PRO A 76 -10.32 -4.64 7.25
CA PRO A 76 -10.54 -3.78 8.41
C PRO A 76 -11.95 -3.18 8.39
N LEU A 77 -12.46 -2.80 9.56
CA LEU A 77 -13.82 -2.24 9.69
C LEU A 77 -14.11 -1.08 8.73
N PRO A 78 -13.22 -0.08 8.54
CA PRO A 78 -13.48 1.01 7.58
C PRO A 78 -13.79 0.54 6.15
N TRP A 79 -13.20 -0.58 5.72
CA TRP A 79 -13.47 -1.16 4.41
C TRP A 79 -14.76 -1.97 4.38
N LYS A 80 -15.11 -2.64 5.48
CA LYS A 80 -16.36 -3.40 5.62
C LYS A 80 -17.58 -2.49 5.68
N ASP A 81 -17.46 -1.36 6.35
CA ASP A 81 -18.55 -0.40 6.55
C ASP A 81 -18.68 0.61 5.40
N LEU A 82 -17.80 0.53 4.40
CA LEU A 82 -17.77 1.45 3.26
C LEU A 82 -19.09 1.35 2.46
N ARG A 83 -19.93 2.38 2.60
CA ARG A 83 -21.14 2.54 1.79
C ARG A 83 -20.82 3.34 0.54
N LEU A 84 -20.75 2.66 -0.60
CA LEU A 84 -20.63 3.32 -1.90
C LEU A 84 -21.93 4.06 -2.19
N THR A 85 -21.91 5.39 -2.08
CA THR A 85 -22.96 6.21 -2.67
C THR A 85 -22.79 6.13 -4.18
N VAL A 86 -23.85 5.75 -4.90
CA VAL A 86 -23.87 5.75 -6.37
C VAL A 86 -23.94 7.20 -6.86
N ALA A 87 -22.93 8.00 -6.54
CA ALA A 87 -22.66 9.23 -7.25
C ALA A 87 -22.13 8.81 -8.62
N GLY A 88 -22.76 9.30 -9.68
CA GLY A 88 -22.63 8.82 -11.05
C GLY A 88 -21.21 8.39 -11.46
N VAL A 89 -21.15 7.41 -12.35
CA VAL A 89 -19.94 7.04 -13.10
C VAL A 89 -19.39 8.35 -13.67
N GLY A 90 -18.40 8.92 -12.98
CA GLY A 90 -17.96 10.28 -13.24
C GLY A 90 -17.30 10.27 -14.60
N GLU A 91 -17.85 11.05 -15.53
CA GLU A 91 -17.17 11.34 -16.78
C GLU A 91 -15.94 12.23 -16.55
N SER A 92 -15.81 12.83 -15.36
CA SER A 92 -14.68 13.63 -14.91
C SER A 92 -13.59 12.84 -14.18
N CYS A 93 -12.43 13.47 -14.01
CA CYS A 93 -11.34 12.99 -13.17
C CYS A 93 -11.79 12.91 -11.71
N ARG A 94 -11.67 11.74 -11.09
CA ARG A 94 -12.20 11.51 -9.73
C ARG A 94 -11.51 12.37 -8.65
N MET A 95 -10.29 12.83 -8.89
CA MET A 95 -9.51 13.61 -7.93
C MET A 95 -9.66 15.12 -8.11
N THR A 96 -9.87 15.59 -9.35
CA THR A 96 -9.82 17.04 -9.68
C THR A 96 -11.10 17.57 -10.29
N ASP A 97 -12.06 16.70 -10.61
CA ASP A 97 -13.30 16.98 -11.35
C ASP A 97 -13.09 17.57 -12.77
N SER A 98 -11.86 17.56 -13.28
CA SER A 98 -11.55 17.96 -14.66
C SER A 98 -12.28 17.07 -15.68
N LEU A 99 -12.74 17.66 -16.79
CA LEU A 99 -13.31 16.94 -17.95
C LEU A 99 -12.29 16.74 -19.10
N TRP A 100 -11.07 17.25 -18.94
CA TRP A 100 -10.05 17.24 -19.98
C TRP A 100 -8.90 16.28 -19.66
N ALA A 101 -8.25 15.77 -20.72
CA ALA A 101 -7.10 14.86 -20.66
C ALA A 101 -7.34 13.65 -19.75
N LEU A 102 -8.46 12.97 -19.98
CA LEU A 102 -8.95 11.89 -19.15
C LEU A 102 -8.47 10.52 -19.63
N GLU A 103 -7.97 9.74 -18.69
CA GLU A 103 -7.48 8.38 -18.90
C GLU A 103 -8.10 7.42 -17.88
N LYS A 104 -8.11 6.13 -18.21
CA LYS A 104 -8.52 5.06 -17.30
C LYS A 104 -7.27 4.49 -16.65
N ALA A 105 -7.18 4.63 -15.34
CA ALA A 105 -6.16 4.01 -14.51
C ALA A 105 -6.69 2.70 -13.93
N HIS A 106 -5.92 1.62 -14.00
CA HIS A 106 -6.30 0.36 -13.34
C HIS A 106 -6.11 0.48 -11.82
N LEU A 107 -7.09 0.03 -11.04
CA LEU A 107 -6.98 0.01 -9.57
C LEU A 107 -5.96 -1.05 -9.11
N VAL A 108 -6.12 -2.28 -9.61
CA VAL A 108 -5.07 -3.30 -9.59
C VAL A 108 -4.32 -3.21 -10.92
N PRO A 109 -3.03 -2.82 -10.94
CA PRO A 109 -2.27 -2.62 -12.16
C PRO A 109 -2.22 -3.87 -13.03
N LEU A 110 -2.23 -3.70 -14.36
CA LEU A 110 -2.13 -4.81 -15.31
C LEU A 110 -0.88 -5.68 -15.08
N ALA A 111 0.24 -5.08 -14.66
CA ALA A 111 1.47 -5.80 -14.32
C ALA A 111 1.31 -6.82 -13.16
N ALA A 112 0.20 -6.75 -12.42
CA ALA A 112 -0.15 -7.68 -11.35
C ALA A 112 -1.21 -8.71 -11.76
N GLU A 113 -1.42 -8.96 -13.05
CA GLU A 113 -2.41 -9.92 -13.55
C GLU A 113 -2.21 -11.34 -12.99
N GLU A 114 -0.96 -11.79 -12.86
CA GLU A 114 -0.66 -13.09 -12.25
C GLU A 114 -1.17 -13.18 -10.81
N TRP A 115 -0.86 -12.16 -10.00
CA TRP A 115 -1.33 -12.02 -8.63
C TRP A 115 -2.86 -11.96 -8.58
N TRP A 116 -3.49 -11.15 -9.43
CA TRP A 116 -4.94 -11.03 -9.55
C TRP A 116 -5.63 -12.38 -9.78
N ASN A 117 -5.06 -13.19 -10.67
CA ASN A 117 -5.60 -14.50 -11.02
C ASN A 117 -5.43 -15.49 -9.87
N ARG A 118 -4.26 -15.50 -9.23
CA ARG A 118 -3.97 -16.38 -8.08
C ARG A 118 -4.88 -16.08 -6.89
N GLU A 119 -5.06 -14.81 -6.54
CA GLU A 119 -5.95 -14.39 -5.46
C GLU A 119 -7.45 -14.46 -5.86
N GLY A 120 -7.76 -14.72 -7.13
CA GLY A 120 -9.13 -14.87 -7.62
C GLY A 120 -9.99 -13.62 -7.42
N LEU A 121 -9.42 -12.43 -7.63
CA LEU A 121 -10.09 -11.13 -7.42
C LEU A 121 -11.24 -10.85 -8.38
N SER A 122 -11.33 -11.60 -9.47
CA SER A 122 -12.46 -11.58 -10.39
C SER A 122 -13.81 -11.83 -9.70
N ARG A 123 -13.82 -12.47 -8.52
CA ARG A 123 -15.02 -12.66 -7.67
C ARG A 123 -15.64 -11.35 -7.18
N TYR A 124 -14.85 -10.28 -7.07
CA TYR A 124 -15.31 -8.96 -6.62
C TYR A 124 -15.87 -8.13 -7.79
N LEU A 125 -15.64 -8.57 -9.02
CA LEU A 125 -16.31 -8.01 -10.19
C LEU A 125 -17.73 -8.60 -10.25
N SER A 126 -18.71 -7.73 -10.52
CA SER A 126 -20.17 -7.96 -10.54
C SER A 126 -20.66 -9.40 -10.80
N LEU A 127 -21.82 -9.73 -10.23
CA LEU A 127 -22.62 -10.91 -10.56
C LEU A 127 -23.28 -10.87 -11.95
N ASP A 128 -23.15 -9.76 -12.67
CA ASP A 128 -23.75 -9.62 -14.00
C ASP A 128 -23.06 -10.58 -14.99
N LEU A 129 -23.83 -11.53 -15.53
CA LEU A 129 -23.34 -12.66 -16.34
C LEU A 129 -22.61 -12.21 -17.61
N TYR A 130 -22.88 -10.98 -18.07
CA TYR A 130 -22.30 -10.41 -19.29
C TYR A 130 -21.05 -9.57 -19.04
N SER A 131 -20.71 -9.29 -17.76
CA SER A 131 -19.52 -8.50 -17.44
C SER A 131 -18.25 -9.35 -17.57
N GLN A 132 -17.26 -8.84 -18.31
CA GLN A 132 -15.93 -9.45 -18.35
C GLN A 132 -15.34 -9.49 -16.95
N LYS A 133 -15.04 -10.69 -16.45
CA LYS A 133 -14.42 -10.93 -15.14
C LYS A 133 -12.89 -10.97 -15.26
N THR A 134 -12.33 -9.99 -15.97
CA THR A 134 -10.89 -9.88 -16.25
C THR A 134 -10.30 -8.69 -15.52
N ILE A 135 -8.96 -8.62 -15.44
CA ILE A 135 -8.27 -7.47 -14.86
C ILE A 135 -8.59 -6.14 -15.59
N ASN A 136 -9.01 -6.21 -16.86
CA ASN A 136 -9.40 -5.06 -17.67
C ASN A 136 -10.87 -4.64 -17.51
N ALA A 137 -11.59 -5.26 -16.58
CA ALA A 137 -12.97 -4.91 -16.29
C ALA A 137 -13.08 -3.43 -15.87
N SER A 138 -14.17 -2.77 -16.28
CA SER A 138 -14.43 -1.37 -15.91
C SER A 138 -14.47 -1.14 -14.40
N LYS A 139 -14.86 -2.16 -13.62
CA LYS A 139 -14.86 -2.12 -12.14
C LYS A 139 -13.45 -2.17 -11.52
N ASN A 140 -12.42 -2.57 -12.26
CA ASN A 140 -11.02 -2.44 -11.87
C ASN A 140 -10.38 -1.17 -12.47
N SER A 141 -11.16 -0.13 -12.75
CA SER A 141 -10.63 1.11 -13.30
C SER A 141 -11.27 2.35 -12.68
N ILE A 142 -10.48 3.40 -12.59
CA ILE A 142 -10.90 4.74 -12.16
C ILE A 142 -10.47 5.75 -13.22
N ARG A 143 -11.25 6.83 -13.36
CA ARG A 143 -10.96 7.87 -14.34
C ARG A 143 -10.14 8.98 -13.69
N PHE A 144 -8.99 9.29 -14.28
CA PHE A 144 -8.10 10.36 -13.83
C PHE A 144 -7.72 11.28 -14.99
N ARG A 145 -7.28 12.50 -14.63
CA ARG A 145 -6.53 13.35 -15.54
C ARG A 145 -5.14 12.73 -15.73
N GLN A 146 -4.52 12.89 -16.89
CA GLN A 146 -3.25 12.25 -17.27
C GLN A 146 -2.13 12.42 -16.21
N ASP A 147 -2.00 13.59 -15.61
CA ASP A 147 -1.03 13.86 -14.54
C ASP A 147 -1.32 13.03 -13.28
N MET A 148 -2.59 12.96 -12.88
CA MET A 148 -3.06 12.17 -11.74
C MET A 148 -2.95 10.66 -11.99
N HIS A 149 -3.18 10.21 -13.22
CA HIS A 149 -2.91 8.82 -13.61
C HIS A 149 -1.42 8.50 -13.47
N THR A 150 -0.55 9.38 -13.97
CA THR A 150 0.91 9.18 -13.89
C THR A 150 1.41 9.07 -12.44
N VAL A 151 0.94 9.94 -11.54
CA VAL A 151 1.36 9.88 -10.14
C VAL A 151 0.73 8.70 -9.38
N PHE A 152 -0.48 8.28 -9.76
CA PHE A 152 -1.12 7.09 -9.20
C PHE A 152 -0.37 5.81 -9.56
N ASP A 153 -0.01 5.62 -10.84
CA ASP A 153 0.76 4.46 -11.30
C ASP A 153 2.17 4.38 -10.70
N LYS A 154 2.76 5.55 -10.41
CA LYS A 154 4.01 5.67 -9.65
C LYS A 154 3.86 5.38 -8.16
N LYS A 155 2.66 5.03 -7.69
CA LYS A 155 2.35 4.71 -6.29
C LYS A 155 2.62 5.87 -5.35
N ALA A 156 2.53 7.11 -5.84
CA ALA A 156 2.77 8.31 -5.03
C ALA A 156 1.65 8.56 -4.01
N PHE A 157 0.46 7.98 -4.23
CA PHE A 157 -0.65 8.00 -3.29
C PHE A 157 -1.54 6.76 -3.48
N ALA A 158 -2.39 6.49 -2.49
CA ALA A 158 -3.41 5.45 -2.53
C ALA A 158 -4.76 6.02 -2.08
N MET A 159 -5.85 5.37 -2.51
CA MET A 159 -7.20 5.68 -2.03
C MET A 159 -7.54 4.73 -0.90
N VAL A 160 -7.98 5.29 0.24
CA VAL A 160 -8.40 4.54 1.42
C VAL A 160 -9.80 4.99 1.83
N PRO A 161 -10.63 4.11 2.41
CA PRO A 161 -11.89 4.50 3.03
C PRO A 161 -11.61 5.51 4.14
N LYS A 162 -12.52 6.45 4.30
CA LYS A 162 -12.55 7.35 5.45
C LYS A 162 -13.32 6.73 6.59
#